data_AF-A0A6N8XQ35-F1
#
_entry.id   AF-A0A6N8XQ35-F1
#
_cell.length_a   1.000
_cell.length_b   1.000
_cell.length_c   1.000
_cell.angle_alpha   90.00
_cell.angle_beta   90.00
_cell.angle_gamma   90.00
#
_symmetry.space_group_name_H-M   'P 1'
#
loop_
_entity.id
_entity.type
_entity.pdbx_description
1 polymer ?
#
loop_
_entity_poly.entity_id
_entity_poly.type
_entity_poly.pdbx_seq_one_letter_code
_entity_poly.pdbx_strand_id
1 'polypeptide(L)'
;MSSRPSIRLNHAGFHVFDIERMVDFFTSVYGLHVTDRGIAGETGEIVFLCADPRDHHQLVLYEGRTSREGVHYNHMSFEVNDLDRLRKIYRALQDYPGVTGIHTMNHGVSWAVYCHDPEGNRTEAFVDTPWYVNQPYYADNLDLSRSDEEIAEITRRMLEAEPTAEPVERWRARFAEKLGLDPALDPARGPSAQGRPAPR
;
A
#
# COMPACT_ATOMS: atom_id res chain seq x y z
N MET A 1 -31.15 3.50 15.42
CA MET A 1 -29.91 2.82 14.97
C MET A 1 -28.81 3.25 15.92
N SER A 2 -28.13 2.32 16.59
CA SER A 2 -26.99 2.67 17.45
C SER A 2 -25.84 3.09 16.53
N SER A 3 -25.44 4.36 16.57
CA SER A 3 -24.36 4.89 15.75
C SER A 3 -23.07 4.22 16.17
N ARG A 4 -22.53 3.34 15.31
CA ARG A 4 -21.18 2.81 15.52
C ARG A 4 -20.18 3.97 15.39
N PRO A 5 -19.11 3.99 16.20
CA PRO A 5 -18.05 4.96 16.01
C PRO A 5 -17.43 4.77 14.63
N SER A 6 -17.28 5.87 13.88
CA SER A 6 -16.47 5.88 12.67
C SER A 6 -15.00 5.98 13.06
N ILE A 7 -14.17 5.09 12.54
CA ILE A 7 -12.74 5.02 12.83
C ILE A 7 -11.98 4.74 11.53
N ARG A 8 -10.81 5.38 11.38
CA ARG A 8 -9.85 5.11 10.31
C ARG A 8 -8.51 4.77 10.96
N LEU A 9 -7.86 3.71 10.50
CA LEU A 9 -6.46 3.47 10.83
C LEU A 9 -5.63 4.61 10.27
N ASN A 10 -4.92 5.34 11.13
CA ASN A 10 -4.19 6.54 10.74
C ASN A 10 -2.70 6.26 10.51
N HIS A 11 -2.04 5.63 11.49
CA HIS A 11 -0.63 5.30 11.42
C HIS A 11 -0.36 3.96 12.12
N ALA A 12 0.80 3.39 11.80
CA ALA A 12 1.38 2.26 12.52
C ALA A 12 2.85 2.54 12.81
N GLY A 13 3.36 1.94 13.89
CA GLY A 13 4.75 2.06 14.26
C GLY A 13 5.35 0.73 14.68
N PHE A 14 6.65 0.58 14.45
CA PHE A 14 7.38 -0.62 14.82
C PHE A 14 8.83 -0.29 15.16
N HIS A 15 9.44 -1.17 15.97
CA HIS A 15 10.86 -1.07 16.30
C HIS A 15 11.74 -1.61 15.18
N VAL A 16 12.88 -0.95 14.94
CA VAL A 16 13.92 -1.30 13.96
C VAL A 16 15.28 -1.48 14.67
N PHE A 17 16.18 -2.22 14.05
CA PHE A 17 17.57 -2.40 14.49
C PHE A 17 18.45 -1.23 14.06
N ASP A 18 18.31 -0.77 12.82
CA ASP A 18 19.08 0.34 12.25
C ASP A 18 18.14 1.41 11.72
N ILE A 19 17.96 2.47 12.51
CA ILE A 19 16.95 3.50 12.22
C ILE A 19 17.29 4.29 10.97
N GLU A 20 18.56 4.64 10.74
CA GLU A 20 18.95 5.40 9.55
C GLU A 20 18.79 4.58 8.28
N ARG A 21 19.16 3.29 8.32
CA ARG A 21 18.95 2.39 7.18
C ARG A 21 17.48 2.22 6.85
N MET A 22 16.63 2.10 7.86
CA MET A 22 15.18 1.96 7.63
C MET A 22 14.53 3.26 7.18
N VAL A 23 14.97 4.43 7.67
CA VAL A 23 14.55 5.73 7.14
C VAL A 23 14.95 5.89 5.69
N ASP A 24 16.20 5.59 5.33
CA ASP A 24 16.68 5.66 3.95
C ASP A 24 15.90 4.71 3.03
N PHE A 25 15.59 3.49 3.48
CA PHE A 25 14.75 2.57 2.72
C PHE A 25 13.35 3.13 2.42
N PHE A 26 12.60 3.57 3.43
CA PHE A 26 11.24 4.08 3.21
C PHE A 26 11.20 5.40 2.43
N THR A 27 12.24 6.23 2.54
CA THR A 27 12.33 7.50 1.81
C THR A 27 12.76 7.29 0.35
N SER A 28 13.78 6.47 0.09
CA SER A 28 14.32 6.24 -1.26
C SER A 28 13.47 5.29 -2.11
N VAL A 29 12.89 4.24 -1.51
CA VAL A 29 12.11 3.23 -2.23
C VAL A 29 10.65 3.62 -2.33
N TYR A 30 10.03 3.98 -1.21
CA TYR A 30 8.60 4.25 -1.13
C TYR A 30 8.25 5.74 -1.25
N GLY A 31 9.24 6.63 -1.24
CA GLY A 31 9.02 8.07 -1.40
C GLY A 31 8.36 8.74 -0.20
N LEU A 32 8.38 8.10 0.98
CA LEU A 32 7.92 8.74 2.22
C LEU A 32 8.88 9.89 2.58
N HIS A 33 8.38 10.87 3.30
CA HIS A 33 9.16 11.99 3.80
C HIS A 33 9.19 11.97 5.32
N VAL A 34 10.36 12.22 5.90
CA VAL A 34 10.48 12.45 7.34
C VAL A 34 9.75 13.74 7.69
N THR A 35 8.78 13.66 8.60
CA THR A 35 8.08 14.84 9.11
C THR A 35 8.76 15.35 10.37
N ASP A 36 9.10 14.46 11.29
CA ASP A 36 9.71 14.78 12.58
C ASP A 36 10.65 13.67 13.06
N ARG A 37 11.57 14.06 13.95
CA ARG A 37 12.47 13.16 14.69
C ARG A 37 12.49 13.56 16.17
N GLY A 38 12.72 12.59 17.06
CA GLY A 38 12.83 12.85 18.49
C GLY A 38 13.46 11.69 19.25
N ILE A 39 13.47 11.78 20.58
CA ILE A 39 13.91 10.71 21.47
C ILE A 39 12.71 10.21 22.27
N ALA A 40 12.42 8.91 22.18
CA ALA A 40 11.34 8.26 22.91
C ALA A 40 11.93 7.52 24.13
N GLY A 41 11.94 8.18 25.30
CA GLY A 41 12.30 7.56 26.58
C GLY A 41 13.63 6.81 26.55
N GLU A 42 13.64 5.58 27.07
CA GLU A 42 14.83 4.70 27.08
C GLU A 42 15.02 3.93 25.76
N THR A 43 14.05 3.96 24.84
CA THR A 43 14.06 3.18 23.58
C THR A 43 14.91 3.77 22.45
N GLY A 44 15.40 5.00 22.61
CA GLY A 44 16.25 5.67 21.62
C GLY A 44 15.48 6.59 20.68
N GLU A 45 15.95 6.74 19.45
CA GLU A 45 15.36 7.64 18.46
C GLU A 45 13.97 7.16 17.99
N ILE A 46 13.09 8.13 17.69
CA ILE A 46 11.81 7.93 17.04
C ILE A 46 11.73 8.83 15.80
N VAL A 47 11.33 8.26 14.65
CA VAL A 47 11.23 8.97 13.37
C VAL A 47 9.83 8.80 12.78
N PHE A 48 9.22 9.92 12.39
CA PHE A 48 7.89 9.97 11.80
C PHE A 48 7.99 10.19 10.30
N LEU A 49 7.26 9.39 9.52
CA LEU A 49 7.26 9.45 8.06
C LEU A 49 5.84 9.55 7.50
N CYS A 50 5.69 10.30 6.40
CA CYS A 50 4.41 10.53 5.74
C CYS A 50 4.56 10.65 4.22
N ALA A 51 3.50 10.29 3.48
CA ALA A 51 3.36 10.58 2.06
C ALA A 51 2.10 11.40 1.73
N ASP A 52 1.25 11.68 2.74
CA ASP A 52 -0.01 12.38 2.60
C ASP A 52 -0.11 13.60 3.54
N PRO A 53 -0.18 14.84 3.01
CA PRO A 53 -0.22 16.04 3.85
C PRO A 53 -1.52 16.19 4.67
N ARG A 54 -2.54 15.33 4.45
CA ARG A 54 -3.75 15.29 5.28
C ARG A 54 -3.48 14.66 6.65
N ASP A 55 -2.43 13.86 6.75
CA ASP A 55 -2.02 13.18 7.97
C ASP A 55 -0.67 13.73 8.46
N HIS A 56 -0.49 13.83 9.77
CA HIS A 56 0.81 14.25 10.33
C HIS A 56 1.89 13.20 10.07
N HIS A 57 1.55 11.92 10.17
CA HIS A 57 2.42 10.79 9.89
C HIS A 57 1.56 9.55 9.57
N GLN A 58 2.10 8.64 8.78
CA GLN A 58 1.49 7.35 8.45
C GLN A 58 2.34 6.19 8.97
N LEU A 59 3.65 6.41 9.11
CA LEU A 59 4.61 5.42 9.58
C LEU A 59 5.48 6.00 10.70
N VAL A 60 5.72 5.20 11.74
CA VAL A 60 6.62 5.57 12.85
C VAL A 60 7.68 4.49 13.03
N LEU A 61 8.94 4.87 12.99
CA LEU A 61 10.07 3.99 13.28
C LEU A 61 10.59 4.28 14.68
N TYR A 62 10.72 3.24 15.48
CA TYR A 62 11.34 3.31 16.81
C TYR A 62 12.67 2.58 16.77
N GLU A 63 13.71 3.18 17.33
CA GLU A 63 14.95 2.44 17.60
C GLU A 63 14.71 1.33 18.65
N GLY A 64 15.65 0.39 18.75
CA GLY A 64 15.69 -0.56 19.87
C GLY A 64 14.88 -1.85 19.63
N ARG A 65 14.82 -2.35 18.40
CA ARG A 65 14.24 -3.68 18.14
C ARG A 65 15.01 -4.76 18.91
N THR A 66 14.29 -5.58 19.67
CA THR A 66 14.85 -6.70 20.47
C THR A 66 14.31 -8.07 20.06
N SER A 67 13.37 -8.12 19.11
CA SER A 67 12.84 -9.37 18.56
C SER A 67 13.95 -10.14 17.83
N ARG A 68 13.73 -11.44 17.57
CA ARG A 68 14.59 -12.19 16.63
C ARG A 68 14.55 -11.57 15.24
N GLU A 69 15.64 -11.75 14.49
CA GLU A 69 15.70 -11.41 13.06
C GLU A 69 14.60 -12.15 12.27
N GLY A 70 14.12 -11.52 11.20
CA GLY A 70 13.03 -12.03 10.37
C GLY A 70 11.73 -11.23 10.54
N VAL A 71 10.60 -11.91 10.34
CA VAL A 71 9.28 -11.27 10.20
C VAL A 71 8.74 -10.79 11.57
N HIS A 72 8.71 -9.48 11.81
CA HIS A 72 8.10 -8.87 13.00
C HIS A 72 6.57 -8.79 12.91
N TYR A 73 6.06 -8.45 11.72
CA TYR A 73 4.65 -8.35 11.35
C TYR A 73 4.45 -8.96 9.97
N ASN A 74 3.23 -9.41 9.63
CA ASN A 74 3.04 -10.16 8.38
C ASN A 74 3.43 -9.37 7.13
N HIS A 75 2.91 -8.14 6.97
CA HIS A 75 3.41 -7.12 6.04
C HIS A 75 2.80 -5.74 6.33
N MET A 76 3.43 -4.68 5.81
CA MET A 76 2.82 -3.36 5.65
C MET A 76 2.57 -3.09 4.16
N SER A 77 1.41 -2.53 3.84
CA SER A 77 0.96 -2.33 2.47
C SER A 77 0.76 -0.84 2.15
N PHE A 78 1.31 -0.42 1.01
CA PHE A 78 1.33 0.97 0.55
C PHE A 78 0.63 1.08 -0.80
N GLU A 79 -0.47 1.83 -0.86
CA GLU A 79 -1.20 2.09 -2.11
C GLU A 79 -0.45 3.13 -2.96
N VAL A 80 -0.35 2.88 -4.26
CA VAL A 80 0.06 3.85 -5.27
C VAL A 80 -1.04 4.07 -6.30
N ASN A 81 -1.03 5.23 -6.95
CA ASN A 81 -2.12 5.65 -7.82
C ASN A 81 -2.17 4.93 -9.18
N ASP A 82 -1.05 4.36 -9.64
CA ASP A 82 -0.92 3.80 -10.98
C ASP A 82 0.22 2.78 -11.09
N LEU A 83 0.21 2.00 -12.17
CA LEU A 83 1.24 1.00 -12.49
C LEU A 83 2.61 1.64 -12.71
N ASP A 84 2.70 2.89 -13.16
CA ASP A 84 3.97 3.59 -13.33
C ASP A 84 4.70 3.81 -12.01
N ARG A 85 3.99 4.23 -10.97
CA ARG A 85 4.54 4.31 -9.61
C ARG A 85 4.90 2.94 -9.07
N LEU A 86 4.07 1.92 -9.32
CA LEU A 86 4.37 0.55 -8.91
C LEU A 86 5.67 0.04 -9.57
N ARG A 87 5.86 0.30 -10.87
CA ARG A 87 7.09 -0.03 -11.61
C ARG A 87 8.31 0.72 -11.07
N LYS A 88 8.17 1.98 -10.65
CA LYS A 88 9.26 2.74 -10.02
C LYS A 88 9.69 2.11 -8.70
N ILE A 89 8.73 1.76 -7.85
CA ILE A 89 9.01 1.03 -6.59
C ILE A 89 9.66 -0.31 -6.89
N TYR A 90 9.13 -1.09 -7.84
CA TYR A 90 9.70 -2.38 -8.22
C TYR A 90 11.18 -2.29 -8.61
N ARG A 91 11.56 -1.29 -9.41
CA ARG A 91 12.97 -1.04 -9.78
C ARG A 91 13.80 -0.58 -8.58
N ALA A 92 13.30 0.37 -7.79
CA ALA A 92 14.01 0.85 -6.60
C ALA A 92 14.28 -0.29 -5.60
N LEU A 93 13.35 -1.23 -5.45
CA LEU A 93 13.53 -2.43 -4.63
C LEU A 93 14.64 -3.33 -5.17
N GLN A 94 14.74 -3.53 -6.49
CA GLN A 94 15.78 -4.34 -7.11
C GLN A 94 17.18 -3.74 -6.91
N ASP A 95 17.27 -2.41 -6.85
CA ASP A 95 18.52 -1.67 -6.73
C ASP A 95 18.95 -1.44 -5.26
N TYR A 96 18.05 -1.61 -4.28
CA TYR A 96 18.31 -1.28 -2.88
C TYR A 96 19.06 -2.40 -2.11
N PRO A 97 20.21 -2.11 -1.46
CA PRO A 97 21.00 -3.13 -0.75
C PRO A 97 20.30 -3.78 0.45
N GLY A 98 20.21 -5.12 0.42
CA GLY A 98 19.65 -5.93 1.50
C GLY A 98 18.15 -6.17 1.39
N VAL A 99 17.47 -5.63 0.37
CA VAL A 99 16.13 -6.06 -0.01
C VAL A 99 16.21 -7.48 -0.56
N THR A 100 15.28 -8.34 -0.14
CA THR A 100 15.20 -9.73 -0.63
C THR A 100 13.75 -10.12 -0.91
N GLY A 101 13.52 -11.33 -1.47
CA GLY A 101 12.17 -11.86 -1.64
C GLY A 101 11.25 -11.06 -2.57
N ILE A 102 11.82 -10.30 -3.51
CA ILE A 102 11.04 -9.48 -4.44
C ILE A 102 10.20 -10.38 -5.35
N HIS A 103 8.88 -10.19 -5.34
CA HIS A 103 7.96 -10.85 -6.25
C HIS A 103 6.76 -9.97 -6.55
N THR A 104 6.13 -10.22 -7.69
CA THR A 104 4.94 -9.51 -8.15
C THR A 104 3.73 -10.43 -8.09
N MET A 105 2.55 -9.87 -7.83
CA MET A 105 1.32 -10.64 -7.71
C MET A 105 0.13 -9.90 -8.30
N ASN A 106 -0.72 -10.64 -8.99
CA ASN A 106 -2.04 -10.16 -9.39
C ASN A 106 -3.07 -10.76 -8.41
N HIS A 107 -3.73 -9.91 -7.63
CA HIS A 107 -4.77 -10.31 -6.69
C HIS A 107 -6.17 -10.20 -7.27
N GLY A 108 -6.31 -9.84 -8.55
CA GLY A 108 -7.59 -9.56 -9.20
C GLY A 108 -8.18 -8.23 -8.76
N VAL A 109 -8.17 -7.94 -7.45
CA VAL A 109 -8.57 -6.66 -6.85
C VAL A 109 -7.45 -5.62 -6.87
N SER A 110 -6.19 -6.06 -6.86
CA SER A 110 -5.00 -5.21 -6.91
C SER A 110 -3.85 -5.86 -7.69
N TRP A 111 -2.93 -5.04 -8.17
CA TRP A 111 -1.63 -5.45 -8.67
C TRP A 111 -0.55 -5.03 -7.68
N ALA A 112 0.29 -5.97 -7.26
CA ALA A 112 1.18 -5.78 -6.12
C ALA A 112 2.62 -6.19 -6.40
N VAL A 113 3.54 -5.53 -5.69
CA VAL A 113 4.95 -5.90 -5.54
C VAL A 113 5.18 -6.14 -4.06
N TYR A 114 5.76 -7.27 -3.72
CA TYR A 114 6.17 -7.63 -2.38
C TYR A 114 7.69 -7.73 -2.30
N CYS A 115 8.25 -7.43 -1.14
CA CYS A 115 9.62 -7.75 -0.80
C CYS A 115 9.79 -7.96 0.71
N HIS A 116 10.98 -8.36 1.12
CA HIS A 116 11.49 -8.17 2.46
C HIS A 116 12.37 -6.92 2.48
N ASP A 117 12.10 -6.03 3.43
CA ASP A 117 12.93 -4.86 3.73
C ASP A 117 14.33 -5.28 4.24
N PRO A 118 15.25 -4.32 4.45
CA PRO A 118 16.60 -4.63 4.91
C PRO A 118 16.72 -5.36 6.26
N GLU A 119 15.65 -5.40 7.05
CA GLU A 119 15.55 -6.11 8.32
C GLU A 119 14.64 -7.35 8.26
N GLY A 120 14.26 -7.78 7.06
CA GLY A 120 13.47 -8.98 6.83
C GLY A 120 11.96 -8.81 7.03
N ASN A 121 11.44 -7.61 7.31
CA ASN A 121 10.00 -7.41 7.38
C ASN A 121 9.40 -7.39 5.98
N ARG A 122 8.20 -7.92 5.81
CA ARG A 122 7.56 -7.93 4.49
C ARG A 122 6.89 -6.57 4.23
N THR A 123 7.08 -6.03 3.05
CA THR A 123 6.37 -4.83 2.58
C THR A 123 5.68 -5.12 1.24
N GLU A 124 4.57 -4.44 1.01
CA GLU A 124 3.78 -4.49 -0.21
C GLU A 124 3.60 -3.06 -0.75
N ALA A 125 3.82 -2.87 -2.05
CA ALA A 125 3.24 -1.75 -2.78
C ALA A 125 2.15 -2.31 -3.71
N PHE A 126 1.01 -1.64 -3.80
CA PHE A 126 -0.05 -2.09 -4.70
C PHE A 126 -0.78 -0.93 -5.37
N VAL A 127 -1.43 -1.23 -6.50
CA VAL A 127 -2.41 -0.37 -7.15
C VAL A 127 -3.74 -1.13 -7.25
N ASP A 128 -4.83 -0.45 -6.95
CA ASP A 128 -6.18 -1.00 -7.14
C ASP A 128 -6.45 -1.27 -8.63
N THR A 129 -7.20 -2.33 -8.90
CA THR A 129 -7.84 -2.54 -10.20
C THR A 129 -9.30 -2.05 -10.17
N PRO A 130 -9.97 -1.90 -11.32
CA PRO A 130 -11.41 -1.59 -11.35
C PRO A 130 -12.32 -2.78 -10.99
N TRP A 131 -11.75 -3.93 -10.59
CA TRP A 131 -12.51 -5.15 -10.31
C TRP A 131 -12.44 -5.55 -8.84
N TYR A 132 -13.50 -6.21 -8.39
CA TYR A 132 -13.53 -6.97 -7.15
C TYR A 132 -13.59 -8.45 -7.50
N VAL A 133 -12.93 -9.27 -6.67
CA VAL A 133 -13.08 -10.73 -6.60
C VAL A 133 -12.85 -11.14 -5.15
N ASN A 134 -13.53 -12.20 -4.68
CA ASN A 134 -13.35 -12.69 -3.31
C ASN A 134 -11.89 -13.08 -3.06
N GLN A 135 -11.36 -12.64 -1.93
CA GLN A 135 -10.02 -12.99 -1.46
C GLN A 135 -10.08 -14.19 -0.49
N PRO A 136 -9.05 -15.05 -0.44
CA PRO A 136 -7.78 -14.93 -1.17
C PRO A 136 -7.90 -15.34 -2.64
N TYR A 137 -7.36 -14.51 -3.53
CA TYR A 137 -7.23 -14.78 -4.96
C TYR A 137 -5.76 -14.72 -5.37
N TYR A 138 -5.31 -15.77 -6.05
CA TYR A 138 -3.94 -15.93 -6.50
C TYR A 138 -3.95 -16.15 -8.00
N ALA A 139 -3.76 -15.08 -8.77
CA ALA A 139 -3.49 -15.19 -10.19
C ALA A 139 -2.01 -15.50 -10.46
N ASP A 140 -1.70 -15.85 -11.71
CA ASP A 140 -0.34 -15.97 -12.24
C ASP A 140 0.51 -14.72 -11.95
N ASN A 141 1.83 -14.89 -12.03
CA ASN A 141 2.80 -13.82 -11.77
C ASN A 141 2.52 -12.58 -12.63
N LEU A 142 2.36 -11.44 -11.97
CA LEU A 142 2.19 -10.15 -12.61
C LEU A 142 3.48 -9.72 -13.33
N ASP A 143 3.45 -9.64 -14.65
CA ASP A 143 4.58 -9.20 -15.46
C ASP A 143 4.54 -7.67 -15.68
N LEU A 144 5.30 -6.94 -14.84
CA LEU A 144 5.38 -5.48 -14.87
C LEU A 144 6.12 -4.90 -16.09
N SER A 145 6.70 -5.74 -16.95
CA SER A 145 7.32 -5.29 -18.20
C SER A 145 6.30 -4.98 -19.31
N ARG A 146 5.07 -5.49 -19.17
CA ARG A 146 3.97 -5.27 -20.10
C ARG A 146 3.36 -3.88 -19.96
N SER A 147 2.64 -3.46 -21.00
CA SER A 147 1.83 -2.23 -20.95
C SER A 147 0.69 -2.34 -19.94
N ASP A 148 0.14 -1.19 -19.53
CA ASP A 148 -1.00 -1.12 -18.61
C ASP A 148 -2.22 -1.83 -19.21
N GLU A 149 -2.47 -1.65 -20.51
CA GLU A 149 -3.57 -2.27 -21.22
C GLU A 149 -3.45 -3.80 -21.26
N GLU A 150 -2.23 -4.32 -21.48
CA GLU A 150 -2.00 -5.77 -21.48
C GLU A 150 -2.20 -6.37 -20.10
N ILE A 151 -1.68 -5.73 -19.04
CA ILE A 151 -1.87 -6.18 -17.65
C ILE A 151 -3.37 -6.19 -17.32
N ALA A 152 -4.08 -5.11 -17.65
CA ALA A 152 -5.51 -4.99 -17.44
C ALA A 152 -6.30 -6.08 -18.17
N GLU A 153 -6.00 -6.35 -19.45
CA GLU A 153 -6.70 -7.36 -20.24
C GLU A 153 -6.44 -8.78 -19.72
N ILE A 154 -5.22 -9.08 -19.27
CA ILE A 154 -4.89 -10.37 -18.63
C ILE A 154 -5.75 -10.55 -17.38
N THR A 155 -5.74 -9.57 -16.47
CA THR A 155 -6.55 -9.64 -15.24
C THR A 155 -8.03 -9.78 -15.56
N ARG A 156 -8.56 -8.98 -16.49
CA ARG A 156 -9.95 -9.04 -16.91
C ARG A 156 -10.34 -10.45 -17.37
N ARG A 157 -9.52 -11.09 -18.21
CA ARG A 157 -9.76 -12.47 -18.69
C ARG A 157 -9.75 -13.49 -17.58
N MET A 158 -8.83 -13.36 -16.63
CA MET A 158 -8.76 -14.28 -15.48
C MET A 158 -10.02 -14.20 -14.63
N LEU A 159 -10.59 -13.01 -14.48
CA LEU A 159 -11.81 -12.78 -13.71
C LEU A 159 -13.10 -13.20 -14.44
N GLU A 160 -13.09 -13.45 -15.76
CA GLU A 160 -14.28 -13.90 -16.50
C GLU A 160 -14.84 -15.23 -15.97
N ALA A 161 -13.97 -16.10 -15.47
CA ALA A 161 -14.35 -17.40 -14.93
C ALA A 161 -14.74 -17.35 -13.43
N GLU A 162 -14.55 -16.21 -12.77
CA GLU A 162 -14.70 -16.10 -11.32
C GLU A 162 -16.14 -15.70 -10.92
N PRO A 163 -16.91 -16.55 -10.22
CA PRO A 163 -18.31 -16.28 -9.91
C PRO A 163 -18.54 -15.04 -9.02
N THR A 164 -17.48 -14.59 -8.34
CA THR A 164 -17.53 -13.46 -7.40
C THR A 164 -17.01 -12.17 -8.03
N ALA A 165 -16.56 -12.22 -9.29
CA ALA A 165 -16.03 -11.06 -9.98
C ALA A 165 -17.12 -10.05 -10.31
N GLU A 166 -16.85 -8.77 -10.02
CA GLU A 166 -17.73 -7.64 -10.35
C GLU A 166 -16.94 -6.32 -10.40
N PRO A 167 -17.52 -5.22 -10.88
CA PRO A 167 -16.91 -3.89 -10.74
C PRO A 167 -16.72 -3.52 -9.25
N VAL A 168 -15.56 -2.99 -8.89
CA VAL A 168 -15.19 -2.69 -7.50
C VAL A 168 -16.17 -1.70 -6.84
N GLU A 169 -16.76 -0.80 -7.61
CA GLU A 169 -17.74 0.18 -7.14
C GLU A 169 -19.01 -0.48 -6.60
N ARG A 170 -19.43 -1.62 -7.18
CA ARG A 170 -20.59 -2.38 -6.67
C ARG A 170 -20.30 -2.98 -5.31
N TRP A 171 -19.10 -3.53 -5.14
CA TRP A 171 -18.66 -4.04 -3.84
C TRP A 171 -18.56 -2.92 -2.80
N ARG A 172 -17.92 -1.79 -3.16
CA ARG A 172 -17.76 -0.62 -2.28
C ARG A 172 -19.09 -0.06 -1.80
N ALA A 173 -20.08 0.06 -2.69
CA ALA A 173 -21.43 0.52 -2.32
C ALA A 173 -22.09 -0.40 -1.29
N ARG A 174 -22.08 -1.72 -1.52
CA ARG A 174 -22.64 -2.69 -0.56
C ARG A 174 -21.88 -2.70 0.77
N PHE A 175 -20.57 -2.48 0.73
CA PHE A 175 -19.77 -2.42 1.94
C PHE A 175 -19.99 -1.13 2.74
N ALA A 176 -20.16 0.01 2.06
CA ALA A 176 -20.52 1.28 2.70
C ALA A 176 -21.85 1.18 3.46
N GLU A 177 -22.87 0.57 2.85
CA GLU A 177 -24.15 0.29 3.52
C GLU A 177 -23.97 -0.54 4.80
N LYS A 178 -23.12 -1.58 4.74
CA LYS A 178 -22.79 -2.42 5.90
C LYS A 178 -22.09 -1.64 7.03
N LEU A 179 -21.30 -0.63 6.67
CA LEU A 179 -20.64 0.27 7.62
C LEU A 179 -21.55 1.40 8.11
N GLY A 180 -22.71 1.62 7.48
CA GLY A 180 -23.56 2.78 7.73
C GLY A 180 -22.93 4.09 7.25
N LEU A 181 -22.08 4.02 6.23
CA LEU A 181 -21.46 5.17 5.58
C LEU A 181 -22.26 5.54 4.32
N ASP A 182 -22.31 6.83 3.99
CA ASP A 182 -22.86 7.27 2.71
C ASP A 182 -21.90 6.82 1.58
N PRO A 183 -22.35 6.01 0.61
CA PRO A 183 -21.53 5.58 -0.52
C PRO A 183 -20.95 6.74 -1.36
N ALA A 184 -21.54 7.95 -1.27
CA ALA A 184 -21.08 9.15 -1.96
C ALA A 184 -19.99 9.93 -1.19
N LEU A 185 -19.74 9.59 0.08
CA LEU A 185 -18.69 10.20 0.89
C LEU A 185 -17.48 9.27 0.91
N ASP A 186 -16.63 9.39 -0.11
CA ASP A 186 -15.27 8.86 -0.08
C ASP A 186 -14.34 9.91 0.54
N PRO A 187 -13.89 9.77 1.81
CA PRO A 187 -12.88 10.66 2.38
C PRO A 187 -11.45 10.38 1.84
N ALA A 188 -11.23 9.28 1.12
CA ALA A 188 -9.90 8.81 0.70
C ALA A 188 -9.56 9.20 -0.75
N ARG A 189 -10.53 9.29 -1.67
CA ARG A 189 -10.29 9.77 -3.04
C ARG A 189 -11.01 11.10 -3.30
N GLY A 190 -10.23 12.18 -3.41
CA GLY A 190 -10.70 13.37 -4.12
C GLY A 190 -11.15 12.99 -5.54
N PRO A 191 -12.03 13.79 -6.17
CA PRO A 191 -12.61 13.44 -7.46
C PRO A 191 -11.49 13.09 -8.45
N SER A 192 -11.63 11.94 -9.11
CA SER A 192 -10.74 11.53 -10.18
C SER A 192 -10.53 12.71 -11.11
N ALA A 193 -9.28 13.06 -11.38
CA ALA A 193 -8.94 14.08 -12.36
C ALA A 193 -9.16 13.53 -13.77
N GLN A 194 -10.41 13.18 -14.10
CA GLN A 194 -10.87 13.07 -15.48
C GLN A 194 -11.94 14.15 -15.66
N GLY A 195 -11.57 15.22 -16.38
CA GLY A 195 -12.54 16.19 -16.90
C GLY A 195 -12.53 17.59 -16.30
N ARG A 196 -11.37 18.19 -15.96
CA ARG A 196 -11.31 19.65 -15.90
C ARG A 196 -11.22 20.22 -17.33
N PRO A 197 -12.16 21.06 -17.79
CA PRO A 197 -11.98 21.77 -19.05
C PRO A 197 -10.83 22.76 -18.90
N ALA A 198 -10.02 22.89 -19.96
CA ALA A 198 -8.90 23.81 -19.99
C ALA A 198 -9.36 25.25 -19.65
N PRO A 199 -8.60 26.01 -18.84
CA PRO A 199 -8.92 27.40 -18.57
C PRO A 199 -8.84 28.20 -19.86
N ARG A 200 -9.81 29.10 -20.03
CA ARG A 200 -9.86 30.09 -21.12
C ARG A 200 -8.77 31.12 -20.99
#